data_AF-X0Y4V2-F1
#
_entry.id   AF-X0Y4V2-F1
#
_cell.length_a   1.000
_cell.length_b   1.000
_cell.length_c   1.000
_cell.angle_alpha   90.00
_cell.angle_beta   90.00
_cell.angle_gamma   90.00
#
_symmetry.space_group_name_H-M   'P 1'
#
loop_
_entity.id
_entity.type
_entity.pdbx_description
1 polymer ?
#
loop_
_entity_poly.entity_id
_entity_poly.type
_entity_poly.pdbx_seq_one_letter_code
_entity_poly.pdbx_strand_id
1 'polypeptide(L)'
;MGKVIIAAWEKGCRLDSWSEHFNMELWHSSLEKAGITMDDGGGGLKPGSPLPWGHLSFGVDETYHLSEREKAYKGDFTSDCSEKCHICGPYASFCASLKKSYDSVTSDKRKDYTSSVEEGM
;
A
#
# COMPACT_ATOMS: atom_id res chain seq x y z
N MET A 1 16.36 18.97 -2.18
CA MET A 1 15.20 18.86 -3.10
C MET A 1 14.72 20.19 -3.68
N GLY A 2 14.41 21.24 -2.88
CA GLY A 2 13.87 22.50 -3.43
C GLY A 2 14.65 23.16 -4.57
N LYS A 3 16.00 23.10 -4.55
CA LYS A 3 16.86 23.59 -5.65
C LYS A 3 16.60 22.90 -7.00
N VAL A 4 16.29 21.59 -6.98
CA VAL A 4 15.98 20.80 -8.19
C VAL A 4 14.68 21.28 -8.80
N ILE A 5 13.66 21.48 -7.96
CA ILE A 5 12.32 21.91 -8.38
C ILE A 5 12.40 23.29 -9.05
N ILE A 6 13.13 24.23 -8.43
CA ILE A 6 13.34 25.57 -9.02
C ILE A 6 14.05 25.45 -10.37
N ALA A 7 15.12 24.66 -10.47
CA ALA A 7 15.85 24.49 -11.73
C ALA A 7 15.00 23.85 -12.84
N ALA A 8 14.18 22.86 -12.52
CA ALA A 8 13.24 22.25 -13.48
C ALA A 8 12.19 23.27 -13.92
N TRP A 9 11.65 24.06 -12.99
CA TRP A 9 10.67 25.10 -13.29
C TRP A 9 11.25 26.20 -14.19
N GLU A 10 12.50 26.64 -13.97
CA GLU A 10 13.22 27.59 -14.82
C GLU A 10 13.40 27.09 -16.26
N LYS A 11 13.51 25.77 -16.44
CA LYS A 11 13.63 25.11 -17.75
C LYS A 11 12.30 24.85 -18.45
N GLY A 12 11.18 25.22 -17.83
CA GLY A 12 9.86 25.09 -18.42
C GLY A 12 9.10 23.81 -18.07
N CYS A 13 9.60 22.97 -17.16
CA CYS A 13 8.86 21.80 -16.66
C CYS A 13 7.53 22.22 -16.02
N ARG A 14 6.40 21.77 -16.60
CA ARG A 14 5.04 22.05 -16.14
C ARG A 14 4.19 20.83 -16.45
N LEU A 15 3.22 20.53 -15.58
CA LEU A 15 2.28 19.41 -15.79
C LEU A 15 2.97 18.05 -15.99
N ASP A 16 4.13 17.82 -15.39
CA ASP A 16 4.93 16.58 -15.53
C ASP A 16 4.21 15.31 -15.05
N SER A 17 3.07 15.43 -14.35
CA SER A 17 2.21 14.28 -14.03
C SER A 17 1.54 13.66 -15.27
N TRP A 18 1.46 14.40 -16.39
CA TRP A 18 0.97 13.90 -17.67
C TRP A 18 2.14 13.48 -18.54
N SER A 19 2.14 12.22 -18.99
CA SER A 19 3.24 11.63 -19.76
C SER A 19 3.61 12.38 -21.04
N GLU A 20 2.67 13.11 -21.63
CA GLU A 20 2.89 13.92 -22.85
C GLU A 20 3.69 15.21 -22.58
N HIS A 21 3.74 15.66 -21.34
CA HIS A 21 4.50 16.83 -20.90
C HIS A 21 5.77 16.48 -20.14
N PHE A 22 5.88 15.23 -19.68
CA PHE A 22 7.03 14.76 -18.93
C PHE A 22 8.30 14.75 -19.79
N ASN A 23 9.32 15.48 -19.34
CA ASN A 23 10.63 15.51 -20.01
C ASN A 23 11.76 15.13 -19.05
N MET A 24 12.20 13.87 -19.14
CA MET A 24 13.24 13.32 -18.26
C MET A 24 14.60 14.03 -18.40
N GLU A 25 14.96 14.53 -19.58
CA GLU A 25 16.24 15.21 -19.80
C GLU A 25 16.34 16.53 -19.02
N LEU A 26 15.22 17.26 -18.93
CA LEU A 26 15.14 18.48 -18.13
C LEU A 26 15.29 18.18 -16.63
N TRP A 27 14.71 17.07 -16.16
CA TRP A 27 14.86 16.62 -14.78
C TRP A 27 16.29 16.18 -14.47
N HIS A 28 16.91 15.38 -15.34
CA HIS A 28 18.29 14.93 -15.18
C HIS A 28 19.26 16.12 -15.06
N SER A 29 19.20 17.04 -16.03
CA SER A 29 20.04 18.23 -16.02
C SER A 29 19.74 19.18 -14.84
N SER A 30 18.55 19.10 -14.23
CA SER A 30 18.18 19.91 -13.04
C SER A 30 18.71 19.31 -11.74
N LEU A 31 18.75 17.98 -11.67
CA LEU A 31 19.42 17.24 -10.60
C LEU A 31 20.92 17.49 -10.61
N GLU A 32 21.57 17.37 -11.78
CA GLU A 32 22.99 17.66 -11.96
C GLU A 32 23.34 19.10 -11.54
N LYS A 33 22.57 20.09 -11.97
CA LYS A 33 22.75 21.50 -11.57
C LYS A 33 22.65 21.70 -10.05
N ALA A 34 21.86 20.88 -9.37
CA ALA A 34 21.71 20.90 -7.91
C ALA A 34 22.75 20.05 -7.17
N GLY A 35 23.66 19.37 -7.88
CA GLY A 35 24.65 18.46 -7.31
C GLY A 35 24.04 17.20 -6.71
N ILE A 36 22.90 16.77 -7.23
CA ILE A 36 22.17 15.56 -6.80
C ILE A 36 22.17 14.59 -7.98
N THR A 37 22.39 13.31 -7.70
CA THR A 37 22.29 12.23 -8.67
C THR A 37 20.92 11.55 -8.57
N MET A 38 20.48 10.90 -9.65
CA MET A 38 19.27 10.08 -9.60
C MET A 38 19.37 8.97 -8.55
N ASP A 39 20.58 8.46 -8.30
CA ASP A 39 20.83 7.39 -7.34
C ASP A 39 20.66 7.85 -5.87
N ASP A 40 20.71 9.15 -5.60
CA ASP A 40 20.52 9.70 -4.24
C ASP A 40 19.07 9.58 -3.74
N GLY A 41 18.11 9.37 -4.64
CA GLY A 41 16.69 9.25 -4.29
C GLY A 41 15.90 8.25 -5.14
N GLY A 42 16.55 7.59 -6.08
CA GLY A 42 15.97 6.58 -6.95
C GLY A 42 16.04 5.18 -6.34
N GLY A 43 15.11 4.32 -6.76
CA GLY A 43 15.09 2.91 -6.39
C GLY A 43 14.34 2.58 -5.11
N GLY A 44 14.47 1.32 -4.69
CA GLY A 44 13.79 0.80 -3.50
C GLY A 44 14.50 1.22 -2.21
N LEU A 45 13.73 1.68 -1.23
CA LEU A 45 14.23 1.90 0.13
C LEU A 45 14.48 0.55 0.82
N LYS A 46 15.53 0.48 1.63
CA LYS A 46 15.77 -0.70 2.49
C LYS A 46 14.64 -0.80 3.53
N PRO A 47 14.12 -2.01 3.82
CA PRO A 47 13.21 -2.23 4.95
C PRO A 47 13.69 -1.53 6.24
N GLY A 48 12.78 -0.83 6.92
CA GLY A 48 13.09 -0.07 8.13
C GLY A 48 13.83 1.26 7.91
N SER A 49 14.07 1.67 6.66
CA SER A 49 14.54 3.03 6.38
C SER A 49 13.40 4.02 6.64
N PRO A 50 13.66 5.21 7.21
CA PRO A 50 12.65 6.24 7.37
C PRO A 50 11.96 6.56 6.04
N LEU A 51 10.65 6.33 5.98
CA LEU A 51 9.84 6.67 4.83
C LEU A 51 9.50 8.17 4.86
N PRO A 52 9.49 8.88 3.71
CA PRO A 52 9.09 10.29 3.65
C PRO A 52 7.70 10.54 4.23
N TRP A 53 6.80 9.56 4.12
CA TRP A 53 5.44 9.58 4.67
C TRP A 53 5.29 8.79 5.99
N GLY A 54 6.36 8.23 6.55
CA GLY A 54 6.30 7.37 7.73
C GLY A 54 5.82 8.06 9.02
N HIS A 55 5.85 9.39 9.04
CA HIS A 55 5.28 10.20 10.12
C HIS A 55 3.75 10.28 10.10
N LEU A 56 3.11 9.84 9.00
CA LEU A 56 1.66 9.80 8.87
C LEU A 56 1.13 8.48 9.43
N SER A 57 0.23 8.55 10.40
CA SER A 57 -0.42 7.36 10.95
C SER A 57 -1.79 7.16 10.32
N PHE A 58 -1.94 6.03 9.62
CA PHE A 58 -3.21 5.62 9.00
C PHE A 58 -3.80 4.37 9.66
N GLY A 59 -3.39 4.05 10.90
CA GLY A 59 -3.89 2.88 11.63
C GLY A 59 -3.40 1.54 11.08
N VAL A 60 -2.31 1.53 10.32
CA VAL A 60 -1.58 0.34 9.89
C VAL A 60 -0.16 0.46 10.38
N ASP A 61 0.34 -0.59 11.02
CA ASP A 61 1.69 -0.60 11.55
C ASP A 61 2.73 -0.89 10.46
N GLU A 62 3.92 -0.29 10.57
CA GLU A 62 5.01 -0.53 9.63
C GLU A 62 5.42 -2.00 9.59
N THR A 63 5.36 -2.72 10.70
CA THR A 63 5.64 -4.16 10.75
C THR A 63 4.70 -4.97 9.87
N TYR A 64 3.43 -4.57 9.76
CA TYR A 64 2.47 -5.19 8.85
C TYR A 64 2.90 -4.97 7.40
N HIS A 65 3.22 -3.72 7.01
CA HIS A 65 3.70 -3.40 5.67
C HIS A 65 4.96 -4.18 5.29
N LEU A 66 5.91 -4.32 6.21
CA LEU A 66 7.12 -5.10 5.99
C LEU A 66 6.82 -6.60 5.80
N SER A 67 5.92 -7.17 6.61
CA SER A 67 5.53 -8.58 6.49
C SER A 67 4.81 -8.89 5.17
N GLU A 68 3.90 -8.01 4.73
CA GLU A 68 3.18 -8.17 3.46
C GLU A 68 4.11 -7.97 2.26
N ARG A 69 5.07 -7.04 2.37
CA ARG A 69 6.12 -6.86 1.36
C ARG A 69 6.94 -8.14 1.19
N GLU A 70 7.34 -8.80 2.28
CA GLU A 70 8.07 -10.07 2.19
C GLU A 70 7.26 -11.19 1.55
N LYS A 71 5.98 -11.32 1.90
CA LYS A 71 5.07 -12.29 1.24
C LYS A 71 4.94 -12.01 -0.25
N ALA A 72 4.78 -10.75 -0.64
CA ALA A 72 4.66 -10.35 -2.04
C ALA A 72 5.90 -10.76 -2.85
N TYR A 73 7.11 -10.60 -2.30
CA TYR A 73 8.34 -11.08 -2.96
C TYR A 73 8.43 -12.61 -3.07
N LYS A 74 7.79 -13.35 -2.16
CA LYS A 74 7.71 -14.82 -2.20
C LYS A 74 6.59 -15.32 -3.11
N GLY A 75 5.68 -14.44 -3.55
CA GLY A 75 4.46 -14.82 -4.26
C GLY A 75 3.39 -15.42 -3.35
N ASP A 76 3.53 -15.26 -2.03
CA ASP A 76 2.54 -15.70 -1.06
C ASP A 76 1.38 -14.72 -0.98
N PHE A 77 0.18 -15.21 -0.68
CA PHE A 77 -1.01 -14.39 -0.47
C PHE A 77 -1.39 -14.33 1.01
N THR A 78 -2.03 -13.24 1.39
CA THR A 78 -2.71 -13.12 2.69
C THR A 78 -4.14 -13.63 2.53
N SER A 79 -4.55 -14.54 3.41
CA SER A 79 -5.88 -15.14 3.44
C SER A 79 -6.99 -14.10 3.64
N ASP A 80 -8.23 -14.50 3.38
CA ASP A 80 -9.39 -13.64 3.60
C ASP A 80 -9.57 -13.31 5.09
N CYS A 81 -10.05 -12.09 5.39
CA CYS A 81 -10.23 -11.64 6.78
C CYS A 81 -11.37 -12.38 7.52
N SER A 82 -12.26 -13.05 6.77
CA SER A 82 -13.26 -13.99 7.29
C SER A 82 -12.62 -15.19 7.97
N GLU A 83 -11.45 -15.64 7.52
CA GLU A 83 -10.69 -16.69 8.19
C GLU A 83 -10.00 -16.14 9.43
N LYS A 84 -9.21 -15.08 9.26
CA LYS A 84 -8.43 -14.46 10.35
C LYS A 84 -8.28 -12.96 10.14
N CYS A 85 -8.47 -12.16 11.19
CA CYS A 85 -8.16 -10.73 11.11
C CYS A 85 -6.64 -10.51 10.94
N HIS A 86 -6.27 -9.73 9.92
CA HIS A 86 -4.86 -9.42 9.59
C HIS A 86 -4.40 -8.05 10.10
N ILE A 87 -5.27 -7.27 10.76
CA ILE A 87 -4.94 -5.95 11.35
C ILE A 87 -4.35 -5.00 10.27
N CYS A 88 -4.92 -5.04 9.07
CA CYS A 88 -4.39 -4.36 7.89
C CYS A 88 -4.81 -2.89 7.76
N GLY A 89 -5.52 -2.31 8.74
CA GLY A 89 -6.23 -1.05 8.53
C GLY A 89 -6.71 -0.34 9.79
N PRO A 90 -7.00 0.97 9.67
CA PRO A 90 -7.58 1.79 10.74
C PRO A 90 -8.97 1.29 11.16
N TYR A 91 -9.67 0.60 10.25
CA TYR A 91 -10.95 -0.04 10.50
C TYR A 91 -10.82 -1.48 11.01
N ALA A 92 -9.63 -2.00 11.35
CA ALA A 92 -9.51 -3.38 11.83
C ALA A 92 -10.37 -3.65 13.08
N SER A 93 -10.49 -2.67 13.97
CA SER A 93 -11.39 -2.71 15.13
C SER A 93 -12.88 -2.70 14.72
N PHE A 94 -13.23 -1.91 13.69
CA PHE A 94 -14.57 -1.86 13.11
C PHE A 94 -14.92 -3.17 12.38
N CYS A 95 -14.04 -3.70 11.54
CA CYS A 95 -14.20 -4.99 10.85
C CYS A 95 -14.31 -6.15 11.85
N ALA A 96 -13.50 -6.16 12.92
CA ALA A 96 -13.61 -7.16 13.98
C ALA A 96 -14.95 -7.07 14.72
N SER A 97 -15.48 -5.85 14.90
CA SER A 97 -16.80 -5.63 15.51
C SER A 97 -17.93 -6.11 14.60
N LEU A 98 -17.84 -5.86 13.29
CA LEU A 98 -18.78 -6.40 12.30
C LEU A 98 -18.73 -7.94 12.24
N LYS A 99 -17.54 -8.56 12.33
CA LYS A 99 -17.41 -10.02 12.36
C LYS A 99 -18.16 -10.65 13.53
N LYS A 100 -18.05 -10.09 14.74
CA LYS A 100 -18.86 -10.53 15.89
C LYS A 100 -20.36 -10.47 15.61
N SER A 101 -20.82 -9.41 14.95
CA SER A 101 -22.24 -9.28 14.60
C SER A 101 -22.68 -10.31 13.54
N TYR A 102 -21.86 -10.58 12.53
CA TYR A 102 -22.11 -11.59 11.51
C TYR A 102 -22.11 -13.02 12.07
N ASP A 103 -21.15 -13.37 12.92
CA ASP A 103 -21.04 -14.69 13.54
C ASP A 103 -22.25 -14.98 14.45
N SER A 104 -22.76 -13.95 15.16
CA SER A 104 -23.97 -14.07 15.99
C SER A 104 -25.26 -14.30 15.20
N VAL A 105 -25.29 -13.87 13.93
CA VAL A 105 -26.44 -14.03 13.02
C VAL A 105 -26.35 -15.35 12.23
N THR A 106 -25.15 -15.83 11.93
CA THR A 106 -24.93 -17.04 11.13
C THR A 106 -24.78 -18.33 11.92
N SER A 107 -24.55 -18.26 13.25
CA SER A 107 -24.58 -19.44 14.14
C SER A 107 -25.94 -20.13 14.19
N ASP A 108 -27.01 -19.45 13.77
CA ASP A 108 -28.38 -19.97 13.75
C ASP A 108 -28.78 -20.59 12.38
N LYS A 109 -28.16 -20.14 11.28
CA LYS A 109 -28.56 -20.56 9.91
C LYS A 109 -27.62 -21.54 9.21
N ARG A 110 -26.46 -21.87 9.78
CA ARG A 110 -25.53 -22.86 9.19
C ARG A 110 -25.98 -24.32 9.33
N LYS A 111 -27.02 -24.63 10.11
CA LYS A 111 -27.54 -26.00 10.24
C LYS A 111 -28.42 -26.44 9.06
N ASP A 112 -29.01 -25.51 8.32
CA ASP A 112 -30.04 -25.86 7.32
C ASP A 112 -29.51 -25.98 5.88
N TYR A 113 -28.32 -25.43 5.57
CA TYR A 113 -27.80 -25.47 4.20
C TYR A 113 -27.06 -26.78 3.88
N THR A 114 -26.36 -27.38 4.83
CA THR A 114 -25.61 -28.63 4.59
C THR A 114 -26.49 -29.87 4.53
N SER A 115 -27.73 -29.85 5.04
CA SER A 115 -28.68 -30.97 4.86
C SER A 115 -29.34 -30.97 3.49
N SER A 116 -29.34 -29.83 2.79
CA SER A 116 -30.01 -29.65 1.49
C SER A 116 -29.16 -30.10 0.29
N VAL A 117 -27.89 -30.47 0.52
CA VAL A 117 -26.96 -30.91 -0.54
C VAL A 117 -26.84 -32.44 -0.60
N GLU A 118 -27.08 -33.15 0.51
CA GLU A 118 -27.00 -34.63 0.55
C GLU A 118 -28.30 -35.34 0.14
N GLU A 119 -29.46 -34.68 0.18
CA GLU A 119 -30.74 -35.26 -0.29
C GLU A 119 -31.03 -34.98 -1.78
N GLY A 120 -30.07 -34.38 -2.50
CA GLY A 120 -30.21 -33.98 -3.90
C GLY A 120 -29.23 -34.65 -4.88
N MET A 121 -28.64 -35.81 -4.52
CA MET A 121 -27.87 -36.68 -5.43
C MET A 121 -28.53 -38.04 -5.57
#